data_AF-A0A8J2W2U1-F1
#
_entry.id   AF-A0A8J2W2U1-F1
#
_cell.length_a   1.000
_cell.length_b   1.000
_cell.length_c   1.000
_cell.angle_alpha   90.00
_cell.angle_beta   90.00
_cell.angle_gamma   90.00
#
_symmetry.space_group_name_H-M   'P 1'
#
loop_
_entity.id
_entity.type
_entity.pdbx_description
1 polymer ?
#
loop_
_entity_poly.entity_id
_entity_poly.type
_entity_poly.pdbx_seq_one_letter_code
_entity_poly.pdbx_strand_id
1 'polypeptide(L)'
;MDLDEAITVTKINTQSRPLYLLVGWQSKSFETYIYDRENIWKGRFSSNRLSGFSKNLQMSEKEYFYNTKKCLSQQRDDYLYELKSGFFYWKRKKNNSVIIEGFLPVELESPEVPRPDLTDILLALNTHLSEKINNYKRDFKSIKEEYRKCLKDTEEFLKLKVDMEKALCNKFLSLLNTKLTEVTSKSPYSDGFYVKNSAMDKLGIKIIDTSVQQKVV
;
A
#
# COMPACT_ATOMS: atom_id res chain seq x y z
N MET A 1 0.78 -9.96 14.90
CA MET A 1 -0.57 -9.99 14.29
C MET A 1 -1.25 -8.77 14.85
N ASP A 2 -1.58 -7.81 14.00
CA ASP A 2 -2.23 -6.57 14.46
C ASP A 2 -3.62 -6.89 15.03
N LEU A 3 -4.13 -6.03 15.91
CA LEU A 3 -5.39 -6.26 16.61
C LEU A 3 -6.58 -6.38 15.62
N ASP A 4 -6.54 -5.61 14.54
CA ASP A 4 -7.52 -5.64 13.43
C ASP A 4 -7.42 -6.89 12.55
N GLU A 5 -6.30 -7.61 12.59
CA GLU A 5 -6.18 -8.93 11.95
C GLU A 5 -6.63 -10.07 12.86
N ALA A 6 -6.47 -9.89 14.17
CA ALA A 6 -6.76 -10.89 15.20
C ALA A 6 -8.24 -10.91 15.59
N ILE A 7 -8.94 -9.78 15.53
CA ILE A 7 -10.35 -9.68 15.94
C ILE A 7 -11.16 -8.98 14.85
N THR A 8 -12.29 -9.57 14.48
CA THR A 8 -13.26 -8.92 13.59
C THR A 8 -14.64 -8.84 14.25
N VAL A 9 -15.34 -7.73 14.01
CA VAL A 9 -16.72 -7.54 14.42
C VAL A 9 -17.56 -7.24 13.18
N THR A 10 -18.56 -8.07 12.93
CA THR A 10 -19.40 -7.98 11.73
C THR A 10 -20.87 -8.00 12.10
N LYS A 11 -21.65 -7.06 11.57
CA LYS A 11 -23.11 -7.17 11.61
C LYS A 11 -23.56 -8.15 10.51
N ILE A 12 -24.22 -9.23 10.91
CA ILE A 12 -24.79 -10.22 10.00
C ILE A 12 -26.31 -10.13 10.01
N ASN A 13 -26.92 -10.24 8.82
CA ASN A 13 -28.37 -10.26 8.69
C ASN A 13 -28.84 -11.72 8.69
N THR A 14 -29.68 -12.09 9.65
CA THR A 14 -30.39 -13.37 9.64
C THR A 14 -31.84 -13.16 9.18
N GLN A 15 -32.59 -14.25 8.99
CA GLN A 15 -33.99 -14.19 8.54
C GLN A 15 -34.92 -13.47 9.54
N SER A 16 -34.60 -13.51 10.83
CA SER A 16 -35.42 -12.90 11.89
C SER A 16 -34.96 -11.49 12.24
N ARG A 17 -33.66 -11.31 12.50
CA ARG A 17 -33.07 -10.02 12.94
C ARG A 17 -31.56 -9.95 12.69
N PRO A 18 -30.97 -8.75 12.68
CA PRO A 18 -29.52 -8.61 12.66
C PRO A 18 -28.91 -9.14 13.96
N LEU A 19 -27.75 -9.80 13.83
CA LEU A 19 -26.89 -10.23 14.92
C LEU A 19 -25.51 -9.60 14.75
N TYR A 20 -24.73 -9.50 15.82
CA TYR A 20 -23.34 -9.07 15.77
C TYR A 20 -22.42 -10.25 16.02
N LEU A 21 -21.48 -10.46 15.12
CA LEU A 21 -20.52 -11.55 15.16
C LEU A 21 -19.15 -10.98 15.53
N LEU A 22 -18.65 -11.33 16.71
CA LEU A 22 -17.26 -11.12 17.10
C LEU A 22 -16.49 -12.41 16.81
N VAL A 23 -15.37 -12.32 16.12
CA VAL A 23 -14.51 -13.47 15.81
C VAL A 23 -13.07 -13.18 16.22
N GLY A 24 -12.52 -14.01 17.09
CA GLY A 24 -11.11 -14.04 17.44
C GLY A 24 -10.37 -15.07 16.58
N TRP A 25 -9.54 -14.59 15.66
CA TRP A 25 -8.81 -15.39 14.69
C TRP A 25 -7.49 -15.92 15.25
N GLN A 26 -7.19 -17.18 14.95
CA GLN A 26 -5.89 -17.81 15.13
C GLN A 26 -5.44 -18.40 13.79
N SER A 27 -4.25 -19.00 13.73
CA SER A 27 -3.69 -19.49 12.46
C SER A 27 -4.51 -20.60 11.78
N LYS A 28 -5.19 -21.45 12.57
CA LYS A 28 -5.99 -22.59 12.07
C LYS A 28 -7.28 -22.82 12.87
N SER A 29 -7.69 -21.83 13.64
CA SER A 29 -8.84 -21.90 14.54
C SER A 29 -9.40 -20.51 14.73
N PHE A 30 -10.63 -20.44 15.21
CA PHE A 30 -11.20 -19.20 15.70
C PHE A 30 -12.20 -19.46 16.80
N GLU A 31 -12.41 -18.45 17.62
CA GLU A 31 -13.49 -18.39 18.59
C GLU A 31 -14.49 -17.34 18.14
N THR A 32 -15.77 -17.58 18.36
CA THR A 32 -16.82 -16.66 17.95
C THR A 32 -17.79 -16.40 19.08
N TYR A 33 -18.22 -15.15 19.17
CA TYR A 33 -19.30 -14.70 20.02
C TYR A 33 -20.36 -14.07 19.13
N ILE A 34 -21.59 -14.57 19.25
CA ILE A 34 -22.76 -14.09 18.53
C ILE A 34 -23.59 -13.31 19.52
N TYR A 35 -23.69 -12.00 19.33
CA TYR A 35 -24.47 -11.12 20.17
C TYR A 35 -25.83 -10.88 19.52
N ASP A 36 -26.84 -11.13 20.34
CA ASP A 36 -28.18 -10.61 20.21
C ASP A 36 -28.45 -9.61 21.35
N ARG A 37 -29.57 -8.88 21.29
CA ARG A 37 -29.95 -7.89 22.32
C ARG A 37 -29.90 -8.42 23.75
N GLU A 38 -30.27 -9.69 23.95
CA GLU A 38 -30.39 -10.30 25.28
C GLU A 38 -29.50 -11.53 25.49
N ASN A 39 -29.03 -12.12 24.39
CA ASN A 39 -28.38 -13.42 24.39
C ASN A 39 -27.02 -13.35 23.73
N ILE A 40 -26.08 -14.13 24.25
CA ILE A 40 -24.75 -14.27 23.67
C ILE A 40 -24.48 -15.76 23.49
N TRP A 41 -24.16 -16.16 22.27
CA TRP A 41 -23.72 -17.52 22.01
C TRP A 41 -22.24 -17.57 21.74
N LYS A 42 -21.56 -18.53 22.34
CA LYS A 42 -20.14 -18.77 22.17
C LYS A 42 -19.90 -20.04 21.37
N GLY A 43 -18.98 -19.97 20.41
CA GLY A 43 -18.62 -21.11 19.58
C GLY A 43 -17.12 -21.18 19.32
N ARG A 44 -16.60 -22.39 19.11
CA ARG A 44 -15.19 -22.60 18.79
C ARG A 44 -15.04 -23.45 17.54
N PHE A 45 -14.25 -22.95 16.60
CA PHE A 45 -13.85 -23.65 15.40
C PHE A 45 -12.41 -24.14 15.53
N SER A 46 -12.22 -25.45 15.56
CA SER A 46 -10.92 -26.10 15.74
C SER A 46 -10.24 -26.46 14.41
N SER A 47 -8.94 -26.74 14.46
CA SER A 47 -8.17 -27.27 13.33
C SER A 47 -8.72 -28.60 12.78
N ASN A 48 -9.28 -29.45 13.64
CA ASN A 48 -9.90 -30.70 13.20
C ASN A 48 -11.13 -30.42 12.33
N ARG A 49 -11.94 -29.42 12.70
CA ARG A 49 -13.07 -28.98 11.87
C ARG A 49 -12.57 -28.37 10.55
N LEU A 50 -11.50 -27.59 10.58
CA LEU A 50 -10.88 -27.03 9.39
C LEU A 50 -10.56 -28.13 8.36
N SER A 51 -9.87 -29.19 8.80
CA SER A 51 -9.49 -30.31 7.94
C SER A 51 -10.69 -31.10 7.42
N GLY A 52 -11.76 -31.23 8.22
CA GLY A 52 -13.00 -31.87 7.80
C GLY A 52 -13.74 -31.10 6.71
N PHE A 53 -13.94 -29.79 6.91
CA PHE A 53 -14.64 -28.96 5.92
C PHE A 53 -13.83 -28.77 4.63
N SER A 54 -12.51 -28.58 4.72
CA SER A 54 -11.66 -28.42 3.54
C SER A 54 -11.71 -29.65 2.62
N LYS A 55 -11.68 -30.86 3.20
CA LYS A 55 -11.85 -32.12 2.46
C LYS A 55 -13.25 -32.25 1.85
N ASN A 56 -14.30 -31.95 2.62
CA ASN A 56 -15.68 -32.05 2.14
C ASN A 56 -15.97 -31.10 0.97
N LEU A 57 -15.36 -29.92 0.98
CA LEU A 57 -15.51 -28.90 -0.06
C LEU A 57 -14.43 -28.99 -1.15
N GLN A 58 -13.57 -30.02 -1.11
CA GLN A 58 -12.50 -30.27 -2.08
C GLN A 58 -11.58 -29.06 -2.31
N MET A 59 -11.18 -28.39 -1.22
CA MET A 59 -10.31 -27.22 -1.25
C MET A 59 -9.18 -27.33 -0.24
N SER A 60 -8.12 -26.55 -0.42
CA SER A 60 -7.01 -26.55 0.54
C SER A 60 -7.44 -25.95 1.89
N GLU A 61 -6.83 -26.39 3.00
CA GLU A 61 -7.12 -25.83 4.34
C GLU A 61 -6.89 -24.31 4.37
N LYS A 62 -5.84 -23.83 3.70
CA LYS A 62 -5.50 -22.40 3.61
C LYS A 62 -6.59 -21.62 2.88
N GLU A 63 -7.06 -22.13 1.74
CA GLU A 63 -8.11 -21.51 0.95
C GLU A 63 -9.45 -21.51 1.69
N TYR A 64 -9.83 -22.63 2.28
CA TYR A 64 -11.06 -22.72 3.09
C TYR A 64 -11.05 -21.75 4.26
N PHE A 65 -9.93 -21.68 5.00
CA PHE A 65 -9.80 -20.76 6.13
C PHE A 65 -9.86 -19.31 5.69
N TYR A 66 -9.20 -18.97 4.57
CA TYR A 66 -9.26 -17.63 3.98
C TYR A 66 -10.70 -17.25 3.58
N ASN A 67 -11.43 -18.16 2.91
CA ASN A 67 -12.81 -17.94 2.51
C ASN A 67 -13.74 -17.79 3.72
N THR A 68 -13.53 -18.60 4.76
CA THR A 68 -14.24 -18.51 6.04
C THR A 68 -13.97 -17.17 6.72
N LYS A 69 -12.71 -16.73 6.78
CA LYS A 69 -12.35 -15.42 7.34
C LYS A 69 -13.02 -14.29 6.56
N LYS A 70 -13.02 -14.35 5.24
CA LYS A 70 -13.66 -13.35 4.38
C LYS A 70 -15.17 -13.31 4.57
N CYS A 71 -15.84 -14.45 4.74
CA CYS A 71 -17.29 -14.46 4.90
C CYS A 71 -17.76 -14.07 6.31
N LEU A 72 -16.98 -14.34 7.36
CA LEU A 72 -17.36 -13.97 8.74
C LEU A 72 -16.89 -12.56 9.14
N SER A 73 -15.94 -11.97 8.43
CA SER A 73 -15.37 -10.65 8.76
C SER A 73 -15.94 -9.49 7.95
N GLN A 74 -16.86 -9.75 7.02
CA GLN A 74 -17.41 -8.74 6.12
C GLN A 74 -18.90 -8.97 5.92
N GLN A 75 -19.66 -7.88 5.78
CA GLN A 75 -21.05 -7.98 5.36
C GLN A 75 -21.09 -8.39 3.88
N ARG A 76 -21.85 -9.45 3.58
CA ARG A 76 -21.91 -10.06 2.26
C ARG A 76 -23.31 -10.50 1.89
N ASP A 77 -23.78 -10.07 0.72
CA ASP A 77 -25.14 -10.37 0.24
C ASP A 77 -25.27 -11.77 -0.39
N ASP A 78 -24.13 -12.33 -0.82
CA ASP A 78 -24.01 -13.69 -1.35
C ASP A 78 -23.97 -14.76 -0.25
N TYR A 79 -24.02 -14.37 1.03
CA TYR A 79 -24.08 -15.28 2.17
C TYR A 79 -25.41 -15.21 2.92
N LEU A 80 -25.80 -16.33 3.51
CA LEU A 80 -26.90 -16.48 4.45
C LEU A 80 -26.35 -17.04 5.76
N TYR A 81 -26.69 -16.38 6.85
CA TYR A 81 -26.31 -16.79 8.20
C TYR A 81 -27.55 -17.27 8.94
N GLU A 82 -27.43 -18.41 9.62
CA GLU A 82 -28.54 -19.01 10.35
C GLU A 82 -28.06 -19.56 11.69
N LEU A 83 -28.78 -19.22 12.74
CA LEU A 83 -28.59 -19.77 14.08
C LEU A 83 -29.78 -20.70 14.38
N LYS A 84 -29.54 -22.01 14.39
CA LYS A 84 -30.61 -23.01 14.55
C LYS A 84 -30.10 -24.23 15.30
N SER A 85 -30.88 -24.69 16.28
CA SER A 85 -30.64 -25.95 17.02
C SER A 85 -29.24 -26.06 17.66
N GLY A 86 -28.72 -24.95 18.22
CA GLY A 86 -27.39 -24.93 18.83
C GLY A 86 -26.23 -24.89 17.83
N PHE A 87 -26.50 -24.60 16.55
CA PHE A 87 -25.48 -24.45 15.52
C PHE A 87 -25.61 -23.12 14.81
N PHE A 88 -24.45 -22.53 14.50
CA PHE A 88 -24.32 -21.37 13.62
C PHE A 88 -23.82 -21.83 12.25
N TYR A 89 -24.56 -21.47 11.20
CA TYR A 89 -24.30 -21.84 9.81
C TYR A 89 -23.95 -20.60 8.98
N TRP A 90 -22.98 -20.74 8.08
CA TRP A 90 -22.76 -19.81 6.98
C TRP A 90 -22.92 -20.55 5.65
N LYS A 91 -23.82 -20.03 4.82
CA LYS A 91 -24.23 -20.65 3.56
C LYS A 91 -24.01 -19.66 2.43
N ARG A 92 -23.53 -20.13 1.29
CA ARG A 92 -23.30 -19.29 0.10
C ARG A 92 -24.40 -19.51 -0.93
N LYS A 93 -24.93 -18.42 -1.47
CA LYS A 93 -25.86 -18.42 -2.61
C LYS A 93 -25.04 -18.52 -3.90
N LYS A 94 -25.29 -19.54 -4.72
CA LYS A 94 -24.65 -19.72 -6.04
C LYS A 94 -25.68 -20.28 -7.02
N ASN A 95 -25.94 -19.55 -8.11
CA ASN A 95 -26.81 -19.99 -9.21
C ASN A 95 -28.18 -20.54 -8.74
N ASN A 96 -28.91 -19.76 -7.92
CA ASN A 96 -30.18 -20.15 -7.29
C ASN A 96 -30.12 -21.34 -6.31
N SER A 97 -28.93 -21.88 -6.02
CA SER A 97 -28.71 -22.90 -5.00
C SER A 97 -28.05 -22.30 -3.76
N VAL A 98 -28.26 -22.94 -2.61
CA VAL A 98 -27.64 -22.57 -1.33
C VAL A 98 -26.73 -23.70 -0.89
N ILE A 99 -25.43 -23.41 -0.78
CA ILE A 99 -24.40 -24.36 -0.36
C ILE A 99 -24.02 -24.06 1.09
N ILE A 100 -24.04 -25.06 1.96
CA ILE A 100 -23.53 -24.92 3.32
C ILE A 100 -21.99 -24.96 3.23
N GLU A 101 -21.35 -23.81 3.39
CA GLU A 101 -19.89 -23.74 3.39
C GLU A 101 -19.30 -24.04 4.77
N GLY A 102 -20.08 -23.88 5.84
CA GLY A 102 -19.68 -24.43 7.12
C GLY A 102 -20.68 -24.17 8.24
N PHE A 103 -20.38 -24.80 9.38
CA PHE A 103 -21.13 -24.63 10.61
C PHE A 103 -20.27 -24.93 11.83
N LEU A 104 -20.67 -24.37 12.97
CA LEU A 104 -20.06 -24.67 14.25
C LEU A 104 -21.10 -24.72 15.37
N PRO A 105 -20.92 -25.59 16.37
CA PRO A 105 -21.78 -25.63 17.54
C PRO A 105 -21.55 -24.37 18.38
N VAL A 106 -22.64 -23.84 18.91
CA VAL A 106 -22.63 -22.68 19.78
C VAL A 106 -23.46 -22.95 21.02
N GLU A 107 -22.96 -22.45 22.15
CA GLU A 107 -23.58 -22.58 23.45
C GLU A 107 -24.04 -21.20 23.93
N LEU A 108 -25.26 -21.13 24.48
CA LEU A 108 -25.74 -19.91 25.10
C LEU A 108 -24.92 -19.67 26.38
N GLU A 109 -24.26 -18.52 26.48
CA GLU A 109 -23.47 -18.20 27.67
C GLU A 109 -24.38 -17.90 28.86
N SER A 110 -24.00 -18.47 30.01
CA SER A 110 -24.63 -18.18 31.30
C SER A 110 -24.36 -16.72 31.72
N PRO A 111 -25.31 -16.06 32.40
CA PRO A 111 -25.12 -14.69 32.82
C PRO A 111 -23.97 -14.43 33.78
N GLU A 112 -23.56 -15.48 34.50
CA GLU A 112 -22.55 -15.46 35.56
C GLU A 112 -21.10 -15.48 35.03
N VAL A 113 -20.92 -15.83 33.75
CA VAL A 113 -19.59 -15.85 33.13
C VAL A 113 -19.23 -14.43 32.69
N PRO A 114 -18.01 -13.93 32.99
CA PRO A 114 -17.54 -12.66 32.45
C PRO A 114 -17.56 -12.70 30.92
N ARG A 115 -18.35 -11.81 30.30
CA ARG A 115 -18.54 -11.78 28.85
C ARG A 115 -17.76 -10.61 28.26
N PRO A 116 -17.23 -10.74 27.04
CA PRO A 116 -16.63 -9.60 26.37
C PRO A 116 -17.72 -8.56 26.11
N ASP A 117 -17.56 -7.33 26.60
CA ASP A 117 -18.48 -6.26 26.23
C ASP A 117 -18.18 -5.83 24.80
N LEU A 118 -19.15 -6.03 23.92
CA LEU A 118 -19.05 -5.65 22.52
C LEU A 118 -18.74 -4.15 22.36
N THR A 119 -19.29 -3.31 23.23
CA THR A 119 -19.08 -1.85 23.21
C THR A 119 -17.64 -1.50 23.53
N ASP A 120 -17.09 -2.07 24.60
CA ASP A 120 -15.69 -1.85 25.00
C ASP A 120 -14.72 -2.34 23.92
N ILE A 121 -15.01 -3.50 23.31
CA ILE A 121 -14.22 -4.02 22.19
C ILE A 121 -14.26 -3.07 21.00
N LEU A 122 -15.44 -2.58 20.63
CA LEU A 122 -15.59 -1.63 19.53
C LEU A 122 -14.87 -0.31 19.80
N LEU A 123 -14.90 0.19 21.04
CA LEU A 123 -14.16 1.38 21.47
C LEU A 123 -12.64 1.15 21.40
N ALA A 124 -12.15 0.01 21.87
CA ALA A 124 -10.74 -0.37 21.81
C ALA A 124 -10.26 -0.50 20.35
N LEU A 125 -11.03 -1.18 19.49
CA LEU A 125 -10.73 -1.29 18.06
C LEU A 125 -10.71 0.07 17.37
N ASN A 126 -11.68 0.94 17.67
CA ASN A 126 -11.73 2.28 17.09
C ASN A 126 -10.52 3.13 17.52
N THR A 127 -10.15 3.07 18.80
CA THR A 127 -8.97 3.77 19.33
C THR A 127 -7.70 3.29 18.63
N HIS A 128 -7.52 1.96 18.54
CA HIS A 128 -6.38 1.34 17.86
C HIS A 128 -6.30 1.75 16.38
N LEU A 129 -7.42 1.67 15.65
CA LEU A 129 -7.48 2.06 14.24
C LEU A 129 -7.20 3.56 14.05
N SER A 130 -7.68 4.41 14.97
CA SER A 130 -7.44 5.85 14.94
C SER A 130 -5.95 6.18 15.15
N GLU A 131 -5.29 5.51 16.09
CA GLU A 131 -3.84 5.63 16.30
C GLU A 131 -3.06 5.18 15.06
N LYS A 132 -3.43 4.05 14.46
CA LYS A 132 -2.82 3.52 13.23
C LYS A 132 -2.97 4.50 12.06
N ILE A 133 -4.15 5.11 11.89
CA ILE A 133 -4.38 6.16 10.89
C ILE A 133 -3.48 7.38 11.15
N ASN A 134 -3.35 7.81 12.41
CA ASN A 134 -2.50 8.96 12.76
C ASN A 134 -1.02 8.67 12.50
N ASN A 135 -0.55 7.45 12.80
CA ASN A 135 0.81 7.02 12.49
C ASN A 135 1.03 7.01 10.98
N TYR A 136 0.15 6.38 10.19
CA TYR A 136 0.28 6.40 8.73
C TYR A 136 0.24 7.81 8.12
N LYS A 137 -0.56 8.73 8.68
CA LYS A 137 -0.56 10.14 8.24
C LYS A 137 0.77 10.82 8.54
N ARG A 138 1.37 10.55 9.70
CA ARG A 138 2.69 11.09 10.08
C ARG A 138 3.78 10.56 9.15
N ASP A 139 3.79 9.25 8.92
CA ASP A 139 4.77 8.59 8.06
C ASP A 139 4.64 9.08 6.62
N PHE A 140 3.42 9.16 6.10
CA PHE A 140 3.15 9.70 4.78
C PHE A 140 3.64 11.15 4.63
N LYS A 141 3.46 11.98 5.67
CA LYS A 141 3.98 13.35 5.67
C LYS A 141 5.52 13.36 5.61
N SER A 142 6.19 12.55 6.43
CA SER A 142 7.65 12.42 6.43
C SER A 142 8.19 11.98 5.06
N ILE A 143 7.64 10.89 4.52
CA ILE A 143 8.02 10.34 3.21
C ILE A 143 7.82 11.38 2.10
N LYS A 144 6.72 12.14 2.17
CA LYS A 144 6.42 13.19 1.19
C LYS A 144 7.43 14.36 1.26
N GLU A 145 7.86 14.73 2.46
CA GLU A 145 8.88 15.77 2.66
C GLU A 145 10.25 15.31 2.16
N GLU A 146 10.65 14.08 2.49
CA GLU A 146 11.89 13.45 1.99
C GLU A 146 11.90 13.33 0.46
N TYR A 147 10.77 12.90 -0.13
CA TYR A 147 10.61 12.82 -1.57
C TYR A 147 10.81 14.18 -2.24
N ARG A 148 10.22 15.25 -1.70
CA ARG A 148 10.38 16.61 -2.23
C ARG A 148 11.83 17.10 -2.13
N LYS A 149 12.50 16.79 -1.03
CA LYS A 149 13.92 17.12 -0.86
C LYS A 149 14.77 16.40 -1.89
N CYS A 150 14.60 15.08 -2.02
CA CYS A 150 15.32 14.27 -3.00
C CYS A 150 15.08 14.74 -4.44
N LEU A 151 13.85 15.11 -4.78
CA LEU A 151 13.52 15.68 -6.08
C LEU A 151 14.32 16.98 -6.33
N LYS A 152 14.31 17.90 -5.36
CA LYS A 152 15.06 19.16 -5.45
C LYS A 152 16.56 18.93 -5.58
N ASP A 153 17.13 18.04 -4.76
CA ASP A 153 18.56 17.69 -4.81
C ASP A 153 18.93 17.10 -6.19
N THR A 154 18.03 16.31 -6.78
CA THR A 154 18.20 15.74 -8.13
C THR A 154 18.17 16.81 -9.22
N GLU A 155 17.25 17.78 -9.12
CA GLU A 155 17.17 18.92 -10.05
C GLU A 155 18.43 19.79 -9.97
N GLU A 156 18.92 20.07 -8.76
CA GLU A 156 20.17 20.80 -8.53
C GLU A 156 21.39 20.05 -9.10
N PHE A 157 21.46 18.74 -8.88
CA PHE A 157 22.53 17.89 -9.42
C PHE A 157 22.52 17.88 -10.96
N LEU A 158 21.34 17.77 -11.58
CA LEU A 158 21.21 17.82 -13.03
C LEU A 158 21.71 19.15 -13.60
N LYS A 159 21.35 20.27 -12.95
CA LYS A 159 21.83 21.60 -13.35
C LYS A 159 23.36 21.68 -13.25
N LEU A 160 23.94 21.24 -12.13
CA LEU A 160 25.39 21.23 -11.94
C LEU A 160 26.10 20.38 -13.01
N LYS A 161 25.55 19.20 -13.32
CA LYS A 161 26.07 18.33 -14.39
C LYS A 161 26.12 19.07 -15.73
N VAL A 162 25.02 19.71 -16.11
CA VAL A 162 24.93 20.47 -17.38
C VAL A 162 25.93 21.61 -17.41
N ASP A 163 26.10 22.35 -16.31
CA ASP A 163 27.06 23.45 -16.22
C ASP A 163 28.52 22.94 -16.30
N MET A 164 28.81 21.80 -15.67
CA MET A 164 30.12 21.14 -15.79
C MET A 164 30.40 20.66 -17.21
N GLU A 165 29.42 20.05 -17.89
CA GLU A 165 29.55 19.61 -19.28
C GLU A 165 29.84 20.80 -20.20
N LYS A 166 29.12 21.91 -20.04
CA LYS A 166 29.40 23.16 -20.79
C LYS A 166 30.80 23.68 -20.54
N ALA A 167 31.25 23.71 -19.27
CA ALA A 167 32.58 24.18 -18.93
C ALA A 167 33.69 23.30 -19.54
N LEU A 168 33.51 21.98 -19.53
CA LEU A 168 34.43 21.02 -20.15
C LEU A 168 34.47 21.17 -21.67
N CYS A 169 33.31 21.26 -22.33
CA CYS A 169 33.21 21.50 -23.77
C CYS A 169 33.92 22.81 -24.17
N ASN A 170 33.69 23.89 -23.42
CA ASN A 170 34.34 25.19 -23.68
C ASN A 170 35.87 25.11 -23.53
N LYS A 171 36.37 24.44 -22.49
CA LYS A 171 37.82 24.21 -22.33
C LYS A 171 38.40 23.38 -23.46
N PHE A 172 37.71 22.32 -23.88
CA PHE A 172 38.13 21.47 -24.97
C PHE A 172 38.18 22.23 -26.31
N LEU A 173 37.17 23.04 -26.60
CA LEU A 173 37.14 23.91 -27.78
C LEU A 173 38.28 24.95 -27.74
N SER A 174 38.54 25.54 -26.59
CA SER A 174 39.67 26.47 -26.42
C SER A 174 41.00 25.78 -26.73
N LEU A 175 41.23 24.56 -26.23
CA LEU A 175 42.44 23.80 -26.51
C LEU A 175 42.57 23.43 -27.99
N LEU A 176 41.47 23.00 -28.62
CA LEU A 176 41.41 22.72 -30.05
C LEU A 176 41.77 23.94 -30.88
N ASN A 177 41.19 25.10 -30.56
CA ASN A 177 41.47 26.34 -31.27
C ASN A 177 42.93 26.76 -31.12
N THR A 178 43.52 26.66 -29.92
CA THR A 178 44.96 26.91 -29.70
C THR A 178 45.83 25.97 -30.53
N LYS A 179 45.48 24.68 -30.62
CA LYS A 179 46.22 23.73 -31.44
C LYS A 179 46.06 23.99 -32.93
N LEU A 180 44.86 24.38 -33.36
CA LEU A 180 44.58 24.76 -34.74
C LEU A 180 45.38 25.99 -35.16
N THR A 181 45.46 27.03 -34.32
CA THR A 181 46.29 28.22 -34.58
C THR A 181 47.78 27.88 -34.58
N GLU A 182 48.28 27.03 -33.68
CA GLU A 182 49.67 26.55 -33.73
C GLU A 182 49.98 25.85 -35.06
N VAL A 183 49.10 24.97 -35.54
CA VAL A 183 49.29 24.24 -36.81
C VAL A 183 49.22 25.17 -38.02
N THR A 184 48.22 26.05 -38.08
CA THR A 184 48.06 27.01 -39.18
C THR A 184 49.19 28.03 -39.22
N SER A 185 49.72 28.48 -38.07
CA SER A 185 50.90 29.37 -38.02
C SER A 185 52.19 28.74 -38.54
N LYS A 186 52.28 27.40 -38.55
CA LYS A 186 53.44 26.63 -39.02
C LYS A 186 53.25 26.09 -40.44
N SER A 187 52.07 26.27 -41.05
CA SER A 187 51.76 25.84 -42.41
C SER A 187 51.75 27.04 -43.36
N PRO A 188 52.58 27.07 -44.42
CA PRO A 188 52.62 28.19 -45.38
C PRO A 188 51.40 28.25 -46.32
N TYR A 189 50.42 27.35 -46.19
CA TYR A 189 49.20 27.31 -47.01
C TYR A 189 47.96 26.99 -46.18
N SER A 190 47.53 27.89 -45.30
CA SER A 190 46.22 27.76 -44.68
C SER A 190 45.53 29.11 -44.51
N ASP A 191 44.66 29.42 -45.46
CA ASP A 191 43.63 30.46 -45.29
C ASP A 191 42.68 30.06 -44.15
N GLY A 192 42.34 31.05 -43.32
CA GLY A 192 41.79 30.89 -41.98
C GLY A 192 40.57 29.97 -41.87
N PHE A 193 40.77 28.79 -41.29
CA PHE A 193 39.70 27.95 -40.79
C PHE A 193 39.47 28.24 -39.29
N TYR A 194 38.38 28.93 -38.97
CA TYR A 194 37.85 29.01 -37.61
C TYR A 194 36.69 28.03 -37.48
N VAL A 195 36.70 27.18 -36.44
CA VAL A 195 35.53 26.36 -36.10
C VAL A 195 34.47 27.28 -35.49
N LYS A 196 33.49 27.72 -36.30
CA LYS A 196 32.38 28.55 -35.80
C LYS A 196 31.48 27.77 -34.84
N ASN A 197 31.07 28.45 -33.76
CA ASN A 197 30.15 28.03 -32.69
C ASN A 197 28.74 27.54 -33.11
N SER A 198 28.47 27.24 -34.39
CA SER A 198 27.10 27.02 -34.89
C SER A 198 26.38 25.79 -34.31
N ALA A 199 27.09 24.90 -33.62
CA ALA A 199 26.47 23.77 -32.90
C ALA A 199 25.80 24.18 -31.57
N MET A 200 26.20 25.30 -30.95
CA MET A 200 25.63 25.77 -29.67
C MET A 200 24.30 26.53 -29.85
N ASP A 201 24.08 27.18 -31.00
CA ASP A 201 22.82 27.89 -31.28
C ASP A 201 21.61 26.94 -31.42
N LYS A 202 21.84 25.69 -31.83
CA LYS A 202 20.78 24.65 -31.88
C LYS A 202 20.37 24.12 -30.50
N LEU A 203 21.13 24.42 -29.45
CA LEU A 203 20.86 24.05 -28.05
C LEU A 203 20.24 25.18 -27.22
N GLY A 204 19.92 26.33 -27.83
CA GLY A 204 19.20 27.42 -27.16
C GLY A 204 20.01 28.20 -26.11
N ILE A 205 21.35 28.16 -26.18
CA ILE A 205 22.22 28.84 -25.22
C ILE A 205 22.75 30.14 -25.86
N LYS A 206 22.17 31.29 -25.50
CA LYS A 206 22.74 32.61 -25.79
C LYS A 206 23.74 33.00 -24.71
N ILE A 207 25.00 33.26 -25.10
CA ILE A 207 25.99 33.90 -24.23
C ILE A 207 26.04 35.38 -24.60
N ILE A 208 25.81 36.25 -23.62
CA ILE A 208 25.93 37.71 -23.76
C ILE A 208 27.42 38.05 -23.73
N ASP A 209 27.88 38.71 -24.80
CA ASP A 209 29.27 39.11 -24.98
C ASP A 209 29.54 40.40 -24.18
N THR A 210 30.13 40.29 -22.99
CA THR A 210 30.65 41.44 -22.24
C THR A 210 32.12 41.63 -22.55
N SER A 211 32.42 42.24 -23.69
CA SER A 211 33.70 42.90 -23.93
C SER A 211 33.56 44.06 -24.91
N VAL A 212 33.00 45.18 -24.43
CA VAL A 212 33.23 46.50 -25.06
C VAL A 212 34.46 47.12 -24.44
N GLN A 213 35.40 47.43 -25.33
CA GLN A 213 36.68 48.08 -25.13
C GLN A 213 36.58 49.42 -24.39
N GLN A 214 37.62 49.78 -23.63
CA GLN A 214 38.34 51.04 -23.89
C GLN A 214 39.70 51.05 -23.18
N LYS A 215 40.74 51.37 -23.95
CA LYS A 215 42.10 51.65 -23.48
C LYS A 215 42.58 52.96 -24.13
N VAL A 216 43.05 53.89 -23.28
CA VAL A 216 44.02 55.00 -23.51
C VAL A 216 43.49 56.17 -24.37
N VAL A 217 43.56 57.46 -24.00
CA VAL A 217 44.61 58.31 -23.37
C VAL A 217 44.02 59.20 -22.29
#